data_AF-A0AB33SJC7-F1
#
_entry.id   AF-A0AB33SJC7-F1
#
_cell.length_a   1.000
_cell.length_b   1.000
_cell.length_c   1.000
_cell.angle_alpha   90.00
_cell.angle_beta   90.00
_cell.angle_gamma   90.00
#
_symmetry.space_group_name_H-M   'P 1'
#
loop_
_entity.id
_entity.type
_entity.pdbx_description
1 polymer ?
#
loop_
_entity_poly.entity_id
_entity_poly.type
_entity_poly.pdbx_seq_one_letter_code
_entity_poly.pdbx_strand_id
1 'polypeptide(L)' 'MNNDVFPNKFKAALAAKQVQIGCWSALSNPISTEVLGLAGFDWLVLDGEHAPNDISTFIPQLMALKGSASAPVV' A
#
# COMPACT_ATOMS: atom_id res chain seq x y z
N MET A 1 8.06 3.32 19.37
CA MET A 1 7.03 2.27 19.18
C MET A 1 7.74 1.03 18.66
N ASN A 2 7.67 -0.08 19.39
CA ASN A 2 8.36 -1.30 19.02
C ASN A 2 7.55 -2.04 17.94
N ASN A 3 8.13 -2.29 16.77
CA ASN A 3 7.44 -2.87 15.59
C ASN A 3 7.59 -4.39 15.49
N ASP A 4 8.13 -5.05 16.52
CA ASP A 4 8.50 -6.47 16.45
C ASP A 4 7.30 -7.41 16.26
N VAL A 5 6.11 -7.04 16.77
CA VAL A 5 4.89 -7.84 16.66
C VAL A 5 4.18 -7.64 15.31
N PHE A 6 4.25 -6.43 14.75
CA PHE A 6 3.68 -6.08 13.44
C PHE A 6 4.71 -5.31 12.62
N PRO A 7 5.68 -6.01 12.00
CA PRO A 7 6.80 -5.35 11.35
C PRO A 7 6.35 -4.59 10.09
N ASN A 8 6.64 -3.29 10.06
CA ASN A 8 6.52 -2.46 8.86
C ASN A 8 7.83 -2.52 8.06
N LYS A 9 7.90 -3.43 7.08
CA LYS A 9 9.08 -3.63 6.23
C LYS A 9 9.43 -2.40 5.39
N PHE A 10 8.41 -1.68 4.89
CA PHE A 10 8.61 -0.45 4.12
C PHE A 10 9.32 0.64 4.96
N LYS A 11 8.87 0.87 6.19
CA LYS A 11 9.52 1.80 7.12
C LYS A 11 10.98 1.39 7.41
N ALA A 12 11.25 0.10 7.58
CA ALA A 12 12.61 -0.40 7.80
C ALA A 12 13.51 -0.18 6.57
N ALA A 13 13.00 -0.43 5.36
CA ALA A 13 13.71 -0.19 4.11
C ALA A 13 14.04 1.31 3.90
N LEU A 14 13.08 2.20 4.20
CA LEU A 14 13.31 3.65 4.19
C LEU A 14 14.41 4.07 5.19
N ALA A 15 14.39 3.54 6.41
CA ALA A 15 15.41 3.81 7.41
C ALA A 15 16.80 3.31 6.98
N ALA A 16 16.85 2.21 6.24
CA ALA A 16 18.06 1.66 5.63
C ALA A 16 18.50 2.42 4.36
N LYS A 17 17.80 3.49 3.95
CA LYS A 17 18.05 4.28 2.74
C LYS A 17 18.00 3.45 1.45
N GLN A 18 17.21 2.38 1.44
CA GLN A 18 16.94 1.62 0.24
C GLN A 18 15.99 2.43 -0.66
N VAL A 19 16.25 2.42 -1.96
CA VAL A 19 15.31 3.00 -2.94
C VAL A 19 14.04 2.15 -2.90
N GLN A 20 12.88 2.80 -2.85
CA GLN A 20 11.57 2.15 -2.83
C GLN A 20 10.72 2.74 -3.96
N ILE A 21 10.46 1.94 -4.99
CA ILE A 21 9.70 2.34 -6.17
C ILE A 21 8.21 2.12 -5.89
N GLY A 22 7.44 3.22 -5.98
CA GLY A 22 6.01 3.22 -5.67
C GLY A 22 5.13 3.42 -6.88
N CYS A 23 3.83 3.10 -6.71
CA CYS A 23 2.78 3.44 -7.67
C CYS A 23 1.63 4.18 -6.96
N TRP A 24 1.04 5.14 -7.68
CA TRP A 24 -0.10 5.91 -7.23
C TRP A 24 -1.40 5.28 -7.72
N SER A 25 -2.24 4.82 -6.79
CA SER A 25 -3.55 4.23 -7.10
C SER A 25 -4.67 5.23 -6.83
N ALA A 26 -5.26 5.77 -7.91
CA ALA A 26 -6.39 6.70 -7.86
C ALA A 26 -7.71 6.06 -8.36
N LEU A 27 -7.77 4.73 -8.43
CA LEU A 27 -8.91 3.98 -9.02
C LEU A 27 -10.01 3.63 -8.02
N SER A 28 -9.74 3.74 -6.70
CA SER A 28 -10.71 3.48 -5.62
C SER A 28 -11.43 2.12 -5.73
N ASN A 29 -10.74 1.11 -6.26
CA ASN A 29 -11.33 -0.19 -6.59
C ASN A 29 -10.43 -1.34 -6.10
N PRO A 30 -10.97 -2.33 -5.35
CA PRO A 30 -10.16 -3.41 -4.78
C PRO A 30 -9.57 -4.36 -5.82
N ILE A 31 -10.24 -4.58 -6.96
CA ILE A 31 -9.75 -5.46 -8.03
C ILE A 31 -8.51 -4.86 -8.67
N SER A 32 -8.57 -3.58 -9.05
CA SER A 32 -7.37 -2.90 -9.60
C SER A 32 -6.24 -2.82 -8.58
N THR A 33 -6.57 -2.65 -7.30
CA THR A 33 -5.57 -2.63 -6.21
C THR A 33 -4.89 -3.98 -6.03
N GLU A 34 -5.61 -5.10 -6.14
CA GLU A 34 -5.02 -6.44 -6.13
C GLU A 34 -4.07 -6.64 -7.31
N VAL A 35 -4.49 -6.24 -8.52
CA VAL A 35 -3.64 -6.29 -9.73
C VAL A 35 -2.36 -5.47 -9.52
N LEU A 36 -2.47 -4.26 -8.98
CA LEU A 36 -1.29 -3.42 -8.66
C LEU A 36 -0.39 -4.06 -7.59
N GLY A 37 -0.97 -4.77 -6.62
CA GLY A 37 -0.21 -5.53 -5.63
C GLY A 37 0.65 -6.66 -6.22
N LEU A 38 0.30 -7.15 -7.41
CA LEU A 38 1.07 -8.16 -8.14
C LEU A 38 2.06 -7.55 -9.15
N ALA A 39 2.02 -6.23 -9.37
CA ALA A 39 2.80 -5.56 -10.41
C ALA A 39 4.28 -5.32 -10.04
N GLY A 40 4.70 -5.65 -8.81
CA GLY A 40 6.11 -5.63 -8.41
C GLY A 40 6.60 -4.28 -7.83
N PHE A 41 5.70 -3.39 -7.42
CA PHE A 41 6.07 -2.17 -6.70
C PHE A 41 6.45 -2.47 -5.25
N ASP A 42 7.36 -1.68 -4.68
CA ASP A 42 7.72 -1.78 -3.25
C ASP A 42 6.57 -1.26 -2.36
N TRP A 43 5.83 -0.26 -2.84
CA TRP A 43 4.70 0.33 -2.13
C TRP A 43 3.64 0.89 -3.08
N LEU A 44 2.41 1.01 -2.57
CA LEU A 44 1.28 1.61 -3.28
C LEU A 44 0.66 2.68 -2.41
N VAL A 45 0.47 3.89 -2.93
CA VAL A 45 -0.41 4.87 -2.28
C VAL A 45 -1.84 4.67 -2.76
N LEU A 46 -2.75 4.50 -1.81
CA LEU A 46 -4.20 4.58 -2.01
C LEU A 46 -4.61 6.02 -1.75
N ASP A 47 -4.83 6.79 -2.80
CA ASP A 47 -5.02 8.24 -2.71
C ASP A 47 -6.35 8.58 -2.03
N GLY A 48 -6.29 9.16 -0.83
CA GLY A 48 -7.46 9.64 -0.09
C GLY A 48 -7.81 11.10 -0.29
N GLU A 49 -6.96 11.87 -0.98
CA GLU A 49 -7.12 13.33 -1.12
C GLU A 49 -7.73 13.71 -2.47
N HIS A 50 -7.24 13.10 -3.56
CA HIS A 50 -7.61 13.48 -4.92
C HIS A 50 -8.37 12.39 -5.68
N ALA A 51 -8.40 11.15 -5.17
CA ALA A 51 -9.26 10.09 -5.68
C ALA A 51 -10.54 9.96 -4.83
N PRO A 52 -11.62 9.36 -5.35
CA PRO A 52 -12.89 9.22 -4.63
C PRO A 52 -12.83 8.08 -3.59
N ASN A 53 -11.82 8.09 -2.72
CA ASN A 53 -11.69 7.16 -1.61
C ASN A 53 -12.28 7.73 -0.33
N ASP A 54 -12.88 6.85 0.47
CA ASP A 54 -13.27 7.12 1.85
C ASP A 54 -12.91 5.91 2.73
N ILE A 55 -13.27 5.96 4.01
CA ILE A 55 -12.99 4.86 4.95
C ILE A 55 -13.58 3.53 4.45
N SER A 56 -14.78 3.56 3.85
CA SER A 56 -15.46 2.36 3.37
C SER A 56 -14.80 1.77 2.12
N THR A 57 -14.17 2.59 1.26
CA THR A 57 -13.40 2.10 0.11
C THR A 57 -12.01 1.62 0.49
N PHE A 58 -11.39 2.17 1.54
CA PHE A 58 -10.05 1.74 1.97
C PHE A 58 -10.04 0.31 2.52
N ILE A 59 -11.05 -0.09 3.30
CA ILE A 59 -11.11 -1.43 3.89
C ILE A 59 -10.90 -2.55 2.86
N PRO A 60 -11.70 -2.64 1.76
CA PRO A 60 -11.54 -3.70 0.78
C PRO A 60 -10.23 -3.57 -0.02
N GLN A 61 -9.71 -2.37 -0.25
CA GLN A 61 -8.41 -2.16 -0.92
C GLN A 61 -7.23 -2.60 -0.05
N LEU A 62 -7.25 -2.32 1.24
CA LEU A 62 -6.25 -2.80 2.19
C LEU A 62 -6.32 -4.33 2.35
N MET A 63 -7.52 -4.90 2.34
CA MET A 63 -7.70 -6.36 2.34
C MET A 63 -7.15 -7.01 1.07
N ALA A 64 -7.33 -6.39 -0.11
CA ALA A 64 -6.77 -6.85 -1.37
C ALA A 64 -5.23 -6.91 -1.34
N LEU A 65 -4.58 -6.06 -0.54
CA LEU A 65 -3.12 -6.05 -0.38
C LEU A 65 -2.60 -6.97 0.74
N LYS A 66 -3.45 -7.71 1.46
CA LYS A 66 -3.03 -8.56 2.57
C LYS A 66 -1.94 -9.58 2.19
N GLY A 67 -2.01 -10.13 0.98
CA GLY A 67 -1.03 -11.07 0.44
C GLY A 67 0.05 -10.44 -0.44
N SER A 68 0.00 -9.12 -0.64
CA SER A 68 0.92 -8.40 -1.51
C SER A 68 2.30 -8.24 -0.85
N ALA A 69 3.35 -8.21 -1.67
CA ALA A 69 4.66 -7.75 -1.24
C ALA A 69 4.73 -6.22 -1.12
N SER A 70 3.90 -5.51 -1.89
CA SER A 70 3.83 -4.05 -1.88
C SER A 70 3.20 -3.56 -0.58
N ALA A 71 3.86 -2.62 0.09
CA ALA A 71 3.31 -2.00 1.28
C ALA A 71 2.18 -1.01 0.93
N PRO A 72 1.00 -1.09 1.57
CA PRO A 72 -0.03 -0.08 1.43
C PRO A 72 0.37 1.21 2.19
N VAL A 73 0.19 2.35 1.53
CA VAL A 73 0.28 3.70 2.09
C VAL A 73 -1.05 4.40 1.83
N VAL A 74 -1.55 5.14 2.81
CA VAL A 74 -2.78 5.94 2.73
C VAL A 74 -2.43 7.36 3.17
#